data_AF-A0A2P6RHD8-F1
#
_entry.id   AF-A0A2P6RHD8-F1
#
_cell.length_a   1.000
_cell.length_b   1.000
_cell.length_c   1.000
_cell.angle_alpha   90.00
_cell.angle_beta   90.00
_cell.angle_gamma   90.00
#
_symmetry.space_group_name_H-M   'P 1'
#
loop_
_entity.id
_entity.type
_entity.pdbx_description
1 polymer ?
#
loop_
_entity_poly.entity_id
_entity_poly.type
_entity_poly.pdbx_seq_one_letter_code
_entity_poly.pdbx_strand_id
1 'polypeptide(L)'
;MDEEEEAPTHRPPPPFVEVKCESSGMRRRFAMGTEAGFAVSVINSKLGTVGDPHPHPLSLHIKAVKEGEEPITFGPNSLLVDYGPGWTLHTVTQLPFSGGEGVVRPKPMQVPHVMGSDNLHAAKGVPRQAIDFMYIGKIVLAFIFIFVLGAILTLVLENIPRLMKLLEQYV
;
A
#
# COMPACT_ATOMS: atom_id res chain seq x y z
N MET A 1 31.92 -26.25 -54.55
CA MET A 1 32.05 -26.24 -53.09
C MET A 1 31.46 -24.93 -52.67
N ASP A 2 30.17 -25.00 -52.39
CA ASP A 2 29.31 -23.89 -52.06
C ASP A 2 29.58 -23.51 -50.60
N GLU A 3 30.25 -22.37 -50.40
CA GLU A 3 30.36 -21.74 -49.09
C GLU A 3 29.13 -20.85 -48.93
N GLU A 4 28.10 -21.42 -48.33
CA GLU A 4 26.87 -20.71 -47.96
C GLU A 4 27.18 -19.87 -46.70
N GLU A 5 27.49 -18.60 -46.94
CA GLU A 5 27.75 -17.58 -45.92
C GLU A 5 26.45 -17.27 -45.16
N GLU A 6 26.27 -17.90 -44.01
CA GLU A 6 25.10 -17.74 -43.14
C GLU A 6 25.03 -16.30 -42.58
N ALA A 7 24.11 -15.50 -43.14
CA ALA A 7 23.85 -14.13 -42.71
C ALA A 7 23.45 -14.05 -41.21
N PRO A 8 23.83 -12.98 -40.48
CA PRO A 8 23.50 -12.85 -39.07
C PRO A 8 21.97 -12.74 -38.91
N THR A 9 21.37 -13.74 -38.27
CA THR A 9 19.95 -13.73 -37.91
C THR A 9 19.67 -12.59 -36.92
N HIS A 10 19.20 -11.45 -37.44
CA HIS A 10 18.80 -10.30 -36.65
C HIS A 10 17.50 -10.63 -35.90
N ARG A 11 17.61 -11.24 -34.73
CA ARG A 11 16.44 -11.55 -33.89
C ARG A 11 15.87 -10.25 -33.32
N PRO A 12 14.54 -10.03 -33.40
CA PRO A 12 13.94 -8.85 -32.79
C PRO A 12 14.18 -8.86 -31.28
N PRO A 13 14.32 -7.68 -30.66
CA PRO A 13 14.52 -7.58 -29.22
C PRO A 13 13.33 -8.19 -28.46
N PRO A 14 13.56 -8.79 -27.28
CA PRO A 14 12.48 -9.34 -26.47
C PRO A 14 11.42 -8.28 -26.14
N PRO A 15 10.13 -8.66 -26.09
CA PRO A 15 9.05 -7.73 -25.81
C PRO A 15 9.13 -7.21 -24.36
N PHE A 16 8.80 -5.94 -24.18
CA PHE A 16 8.69 -5.29 -22.89
C PHE A 16 7.33 -4.58 -22.75
N VAL A 17 6.91 -4.37 -21.52
CA VAL A 17 5.71 -3.61 -21.16
C VAL A 17 6.12 -2.43 -20.30
N GLU A 18 5.40 -1.33 -20.42
CA GLU A 18 5.73 -0.09 -19.71
C GLU A 18 4.63 0.28 -18.72
N VAL A 19 5.04 0.50 -17.47
CA VAL A 19 4.15 0.85 -16.35
C VAL A 19 4.47 2.28 -15.90
N LYS A 20 3.46 3.14 -15.91
CA LYS A 20 3.53 4.50 -15.37
C LYS A 20 3.18 4.49 -13.89
N CYS A 21 4.04 5.08 -13.07
CA CYS A 21 3.76 5.31 -11.68
C CYS A 21 2.88 6.56 -11.55
N GLU A 22 1.72 6.43 -10.92
CA GLU A 22 0.74 7.52 -10.76
C GLU A 22 1.22 8.58 -9.78
N SER A 23 1.87 8.20 -8.66
CA SER A 23 2.38 9.15 -7.67
C SER A 23 3.56 9.98 -8.19
N SER A 24 4.49 9.35 -8.91
CA SER A 24 5.71 10.03 -9.38
C SER A 24 5.70 10.43 -10.86
N GLY A 25 4.71 9.99 -11.63
CA GLY A 25 4.67 10.16 -13.09
C GLY A 25 5.72 9.34 -13.86
N MET A 26 6.68 8.71 -13.20
CA MET A 26 7.78 7.98 -13.83
C MET A 26 7.30 6.71 -14.54
N ARG A 27 7.81 6.47 -15.74
CA ARG A 27 7.54 5.25 -16.53
C ARG A 27 8.68 4.26 -16.36
N ARG A 28 8.36 2.98 -16.17
CA ARG A 28 9.33 1.89 -16.02
C ARG A 28 9.00 0.74 -16.94
N ARG A 29 10.04 0.13 -17.53
CA ARG A 29 9.92 -0.99 -18.46
C ARG A 29 10.20 -2.29 -17.74
N PHE A 30 9.33 -3.28 -17.97
CA PHE A 30 9.43 -4.63 -17.45
C PHE A 30 9.40 -5.61 -18.60
N ALA A 31 10.03 -6.78 -18.42
CA ALA A 31 9.87 -7.85 -19.40
C ALA A 31 8.40 -8.26 -19.47
N MET A 32 7.90 -8.56 -20.67
CA MET A 32 6.56 -9.12 -20.82
C MET A 32 6.46 -10.42 -20.01
N GLY A 33 5.36 -10.60 -19.28
CA GLY A 33 5.20 -11.76 -18.40
C GLY A 33 5.72 -11.55 -16.96
N THR A 34 6.27 -10.38 -16.62
CA THR A 34 6.68 -10.09 -15.23
C THR A 34 5.46 -10.12 -14.30
N GLU A 35 5.58 -10.68 -13.09
CA GLU A 35 4.50 -10.60 -12.09
C GLU A 35 4.23 -9.16 -11.65
N ALA A 36 2.96 -8.76 -11.62
CA ALA A 36 2.57 -7.41 -11.26
C ALA A 36 3.02 -7.02 -9.84
N GLY A 37 2.98 -7.96 -8.88
CA GLY A 37 3.45 -7.74 -7.52
C GLY A 37 4.95 -7.46 -7.45
N PHE A 38 5.75 -8.16 -8.26
CA PHE A 38 7.18 -7.85 -8.42
C PHE A 38 7.38 -6.47 -9.04
N ALA A 39 6.63 -6.12 -10.08
CA ALA A 39 6.75 -4.80 -10.69
C ALA A 39 6.41 -3.66 -9.71
N VAL A 40 5.36 -3.84 -8.89
CA VAL A 40 5.00 -2.89 -7.82
C VAL A 40 6.10 -2.76 -6.78
N SER A 41 6.74 -3.86 -6.37
CA SER A 41 7.83 -3.81 -5.38
C SER A 41 9.04 -3.04 -5.91
N VAL A 42 9.40 -3.24 -7.18
CA VAL A 42 10.47 -2.48 -7.86
C VAL A 42 10.11 -1.00 -7.93
N ILE A 43 8.88 -0.65 -8.32
CA ILE A 43 8.42 0.74 -8.37
C ILE A 43 8.50 1.40 -6.99
N ASN A 44 7.97 0.74 -5.96
CA ASN A 44 7.96 1.26 -4.60
C ASN A 44 9.37 1.41 -4.01
N SER A 45 10.30 0.50 -4.32
CA SER A 45 11.70 0.59 -3.89
C SER A 45 12.39 1.86 -4.40
N LYS A 46 11.97 2.36 -5.57
CA LYS A 46 12.51 3.57 -6.20
C LYS A 46 11.81 4.85 -5.76
N LEU A 47 10.58 4.76 -5.23
CA LEU A 47 9.88 5.88 -4.61
C LEU A 47 10.49 6.25 -3.24
N GLY A 48 11.04 5.27 -2.52
CA GLY A 48 11.69 5.48 -1.22
C GLY A 48 13.14 5.97 -1.28
N THR A 49 13.63 6.41 -2.45
CA THR A 49 15.02 6.85 -2.58
C THR A 49 15.20 8.24 -1.95
N VAL A 50 16.14 8.32 -1.00
CA VAL A 50 16.47 9.47 -0.16
C VAL A 50 16.70 10.74 -0.98
N GLY A 51 15.92 11.80 -0.71
CA GLY A 51 16.14 13.13 -1.28
C GLY A 51 14.89 13.98 -1.52
N ASP A 52 13.70 13.37 -1.58
CA ASP A 52 12.46 14.10 -1.83
C ASP A 52 11.84 14.60 -0.50
N PRO A 53 11.54 15.91 -0.34
CA PRO A 53 10.94 16.46 0.89
C PRO A 53 9.53 15.96 1.18
N HIS A 54 8.86 15.39 0.17
CA HIS A 54 7.51 14.87 0.26
C HIS A 54 7.49 13.37 -0.04
N PRO A 55 7.06 12.52 0.91
CA PRO A 55 6.92 11.10 0.66
C PRO A 55 5.81 10.84 -0.37
N HIS A 56 6.17 10.24 -1.52
CA HIS A 56 5.20 9.77 -2.50
C HIS A 56 4.40 8.59 -1.94
N PRO A 57 3.08 8.54 -2.12
CA PRO A 57 2.30 7.40 -1.67
C PRO A 57 2.71 6.13 -2.44
N LEU A 58 2.76 5.02 -1.71
CA LEU A 58 3.12 3.73 -2.27
C LEU A 58 2.07 3.24 -3.26
N SER A 59 2.54 2.58 -4.31
CA SER A 59 1.72 1.87 -5.28
C SER A 59 1.16 0.58 -4.66
N LEU A 60 -0.13 0.34 -4.83
CA LEU A 60 -0.87 -0.82 -4.34
C LEU A 60 -0.90 -1.96 -5.35
N HIS A 61 -1.31 -1.65 -6.59
CA HIS A 61 -1.45 -2.60 -7.68
C HIS A 61 -1.30 -1.86 -9.01
N ILE A 62 -1.27 -2.62 -10.11
CA ILE A 62 -1.21 -2.08 -11.47
C ILE A 62 -2.59 -2.28 -12.12
N LYS A 63 -3.01 -1.34 -12.96
CA LYS A 63 -4.18 -1.43 -13.82
C LYS A 63 -3.83 -1.07 -15.26
N ALA A 64 -4.45 -1.70 -16.24
CA ALA A 64 -4.45 -1.21 -17.62
C ALA A 64 -5.64 -0.26 -17.82
N VAL A 65 -5.39 0.91 -18.40
CA VAL A 65 -6.38 1.95 -18.62
C VAL A 65 -6.42 2.29 -20.11
N LYS A 66 -7.63 2.45 -20.63
CA LYS A 66 -7.93 2.96 -21.97
C LYS A 66 -9.10 3.93 -21.87
N GLU A 67 -9.08 4.99 -22.69
CA GLU A 67 -10.13 6.01 -22.68
C GLU A 67 -11.49 5.40 -23.08
N GLY A 68 -12.52 5.66 -22.28
CA GLY A 68 -13.88 5.15 -22.52
C GLY A 68 -14.11 3.67 -22.15
N GLU A 69 -13.10 2.97 -21.64
CA GLU A 69 -13.20 1.57 -21.23
C GLU A 69 -12.92 1.38 -19.74
N GLU A 70 -13.47 0.30 -19.17
CA GLU A 70 -13.25 -0.04 -17.77
C GLU A 70 -11.78 -0.50 -17.54
N PRO A 71 -11.10 0.00 -16.50
CA PRO A 71 -9.73 -0.40 -16.21
C PRO A 71 -9.60 -1.89 -15.84
N ILE A 72 -8.59 -2.56 -16.39
CA ILE A 72 -8.30 -3.96 -16.06
C ILE A 72 -7.32 -4.01 -14.89
N THR A 73 -7.71 -4.62 -13.78
CA THR A 73 -6.90 -4.70 -12.57
C THR A 73 -6.00 -5.94 -12.56
N PHE A 74 -4.71 -5.75 -12.29
CA PHE A 74 -3.75 -6.83 -12.16
C PHE A 74 -3.61 -7.28 -10.69
N GLY A 75 -3.88 -8.56 -10.43
CA GLY A 75 -3.57 -9.20 -9.15
C GLY A 75 -2.06 -9.36 -8.93
N PRO A 76 -1.59 -9.56 -7.69
CA PRO A 76 -0.16 -9.60 -7.38
C PRO A 76 0.62 -10.68 -8.15
N ASN A 77 -0.01 -11.83 -8.43
CA ASN A 77 0.61 -12.95 -9.16
C ASN A 77 0.23 -12.96 -10.66
N SER A 78 -0.48 -11.93 -11.12
CA SER A 78 -0.83 -11.83 -12.54
C SER A 78 0.36 -11.36 -13.35
N LEU A 79 0.50 -11.90 -14.56
CA LEU A 79 1.58 -11.53 -15.46
C LEU A 79 1.22 -10.24 -16.19
N LEU A 80 2.17 -9.31 -16.27
CA LEU A 80 2.00 -8.08 -17.05
C LEU A 80 1.99 -8.42 -18.54
N VAL A 81 0.92 -7.98 -19.20
CA VAL A 81 0.68 -8.19 -20.63
C VAL A 81 0.35 -6.85 -21.28
N ASP A 82 0.63 -6.77 -22.57
CA ASP A 82 0.18 -5.65 -23.41
C ASP A 82 -1.21 -5.99 -23.98
N TYR A 83 -2.18 -5.12 -23.74
CA TYR A 83 -3.54 -5.24 -24.27
C TYR A 83 -3.69 -4.57 -25.65
N GLY A 84 -2.62 -3.99 -26.18
CA GLY A 84 -2.55 -3.41 -27.51
C GLY A 84 -2.85 -1.90 -27.56
N PRO A 85 -3.10 -1.36 -28.75
CA PRO A 85 -3.19 0.08 -28.97
C PRO A 85 -4.23 0.77 -28.08
N GLY A 86 -3.82 1.85 -27.41
CA GLY A 86 -4.68 2.64 -26.53
C GLY A 86 -4.71 2.17 -25.08
N TRP A 87 -4.17 0.98 -24.77
CA TRP A 87 -4.01 0.53 -23.40
C TRP A 87 -2.69 1.01 -22.81
N THR A 88 -2.75 1.46 -21.56
CA THR A 88 -1.58 1.92 -20.81
C THR A 88 -1.62 1.39 -19.40
N LEU A 89 -0.50 0.87 -18.90
CA LEU A 89 -0.42 0.32 -17.55
C LEU A 89 -0.05 1.43 -16.56
N HIS A 90 -0.82 1.57 -15.48
CA HIS A 90 -0.64 2.56 -14.42
C HIS A 90 -0.66 1.91 -13.06
N THR A 91 0.06 2.46 -12.09
CA THR A 91 -0.05 2.04 -10.69
C THR A 91 -1.19 2.76 -9.99
N VAL A 92 -1.88 2.11 -9.06
CA VAL A 92 -2.86 2.76 -8.18
C VAL A 92 -2.21 3.06 -6.83
N THR A 93 -2.46 4.24 -6.25
CA THR A 93 -1.87 4.68 -4.97
C THR A 93 -2.88 4.64 -3.83
N GLN A 94 -2.39 4.53 -2.60
CA GLN A 94 -3.18 4.46 -1.37
C GLN A 94 -3.45 5.86 -0.77
N LEU A 95 -4.00 6.83 -1.51
CA LEU A 95 -4.72 8.01 -0.97
C LEU A 95 -5.28 8.90 -2.11
N PRO A 96 -6.33 9.69 -1.83
CA PRO A 96 -7.61 9.59 -2.50
C PRO A 96 -7.63 10.34 -3.83
N PHE A 97 -8.06 9.65 -4.89
CA PHE A 97 -8.85 10.35 -5.89
C PHE A 97 -10.21 10.64 -5.26
N SER A 98 -10.65 11.89 -5.42
CA SER A 98 -12.01 12.33 -5.15
C SER A 98 -13.03 11.35 -5.73
N GLY A 99 -13.91 10.83 -4.85
CA GLY A 99 -15.20 10.26 -5.22
C GLY A 99 -15.29 8.73 -5.28
N GLY A 100 -16.17 8.17 -4.45
CA GLY A 100 -16.76 6.85 -4.69
C GLY A 100 -16.28 5.73 -3.76
N GLU A 101 -17.02 5.57 -2.66
CA GLU A 101 -17.38 4.30 -2.00
C GLU A 101 -16.33 3.18 -1.83
N GLY A 102 -15.97 2.97 -0.55
CA GLY A 102 -15.94 1.65 0.09
C GLY A 102 -15.09 0.56 -0.58
N VAL A 103 -13.77 0.57 -0.33
CA VAL A 103 -12.93 -0.61 -0.65
C VAL A 103 -12.10 -1.04 0.56
N VAL A 104 -12.41 -2.27 0.95
CA VAL A 104 -11.75 -3.12 1.95
C VAL A 104 -10.23 -3.00 1.87
N ARG A 105 -9.60 -2.73 3.02
CA ARG A 105 -8.17 -2.80 3.27
C ARG A 105 -7.63 -4.20 2.91
N PRO A 106 -6.87 -4.40 1.82
CA PRO A 106 -6.19 -5.66 1.60
C PRO A 106 -4.92 -5.66 2.46
N LYS A 107 -4.84 -6.61 3.39
CA LYS A 107 -3.61 -6.93 4.13
C LYS A 107 -2.53 -7.29 3.11
N PRO A 108 -1.31 -6.74 3.19
CA PRO A 108 -0.23 -7.15 2.29
C PRO A 108 0.04 -8.64 2.50
N MET A 109 -0.22 -9.41 1.44
CA MET A 109 0.04 -10.85 1.39
C MET A 109 1.56 -11.03 1.30
N GLN A 110 2.16 -11.50 2.39
CA GLN A 110 3.54 -11.98 2.35
C GLN A 110 3.55 -13.27 1.54
N VAL A 111 4.24 -13.24 0.40
CA VAL A 111 4.47 -14.41 -0.44
C VAL A 111 5.36 -15.40 0.35
N PRO A 112 5.03 -16.71 0.38
CA PRO A 112 5.89 -17.71 1.01
C PRO A 112 7.21 -17.83 0.25
N HIS A 113 8.32 -17.50 0.91
CA HIS A 113 9.66 -17.70 0.38
C HIS A 113 9.98 -19.20 0.41
N VAL A 114 10.10 -19.83 -0.76
CA VAL A 114 10.58 -21.21 -0.94
C VAL A 114 12.01 -21.16 -1.51
N MET A 115 12.79 -22.21 -1.23
CA MET A 115 14.25 -22.42 -1.39
C MET A 115 15.11 -21.67 -0.35
N GLY A 116 16.09 -22.27 0.32
CA GLY A 116 16.84 -23.50 0.04
C GLY A 116 18.33 -23.16 0.13
N SER A 117 19.04 -23.79 1.09
CA SER A 117 20.50 -23.76 1.34
C SER A 117 21.20 -22.43 1.64
N ASP A 118 21.63 -22.35 2.90
CA ASP A 118 22.92 -21.87 3.41
C ASP A 118 23.44 -20.50 2.95
N ASN A 119 23.35 -19.52 3.87
CA ASN A 119 24.53 -18.77 4.32
C ASN A 119 24.21 -18.04 5.63
N LEU A 120 25.04 -18.29 6.65
CA LEU A 120 25.05 -17.57 7.92
C LEU A 120 25.36 -16.08 7.71
N HIS A 121 24.91 -15.26 8.66
CA HIS A 121 25.15 -13.81 8.81
C HIS A 121 24.13 -12.86 8.18
N ALA A 122 22.97 -12.71 8.83
CA ALA A 122 22.32 -11.40 9.03
C ALA A 122 21.08 -11.57 9.93
N ALA A 123 21.29 -11.99 11.18
CA ALA A 123 20.22 -11.94 12.15
C ALA A 123 20.00 -10.49 12.60
N LYS A 124 18.75 -10.05 12.42
CA LYS A 124 18.05 -9.04 13.24
C LYS A 124 18.08 -7.61 12.73
N GLY A 125 17.17 -7.34 11.80
CA GLY A 125 16.66 -6.02 11.49
C GLY A 125 15.20 -6.08 11.07
N VAL A 126 14.33 -6.58 11.96
CA VAL A 126 12.87 -6.52 11.81
C VAL A 126 12.48 -5.08 11.47
N PRO A 127 11.84 -4.77 10.32
CA PRO A 127 11.13 -3.52 10.20
C PRO A 127 9.92 -3.67 11.11
N ARG A 128 10.07 -3.22 12.36
CA ARG A 128 8.96 -3.12 13.30
C ARG A 128 7.85 -2.40 12.57
N GLN A 129 6.71 -3.06 12.44
CA GLN A 129 5.44 -2.41 12.18
C GLN A 129 5.44 -1.13 13.01
N ALA A 130 5.47 0.01 12.33
CA ALA A 130 5.05 1.26 12.94
C ALA A 130 3.59 1.02 13.31
N ILE A 131 3.35 0.51 14.51
CA ILE A 131 2.09 0.71 15.21
C ILE A 131 1.98 2.22 15.20
N ASP A 132 1.10 2.73 14.34
CA ASP A 132 0.91 4.15 14.11
C ASP A 132 0.78 4.80 15.49
N PHE A 133 1.79 5.57 15.89
CA PHE A 133 1.87 6.14 17.24
C PHE A 133 0.65 7.03 17.50
N MET A 134 0.02 7.51 16.43
CA MET A 134 -1.26 8.20 16.46
C MET A 134 -2.42 7.31 16.91
N TYR A 135 -2.44 6.03 16.53
CA TYR A 135 -3.48 5.08 16.94
C TYR A 135 -3.35 4.69 18.41
N ILE A 136 -2.13 4.40 18.89
CA ILE A 136 -1.92 4.13 20.32
C ILE A 136 -2.22 5.39 21.15
N GLY A 137 -1.85 6.58 20.67
CA GLY A 137 -2.21 7.86 21.30
C GLY A 137 -3.72 8.07 21.39
N LYS A 138 -4.47 7.77 20.31
CA LYS A 138 -5.95 7.80 20.31
C LYS A 138 -6.56 6.87 21.35
N ILE A 139 -6.03 5.65 21.48
CA ILE A 139 -6.50 4.68 22.46
C ILE A 139 -6.22 5.18 23.89
N VAL A 140 -5.00 5.63 24.18
CA VAL A 140 -4.64 6.16 25.50
C VAL A 140 -5.49 7.37 25.87
N LEU A 141 -5.73 8.28 24.93
CA LEU A 141 -6.58 9.45 25.14
C LEU A 141 -8.02 9.04 25.47
N ALA A 142 -8.59 8.07 24.75
CA ALA A 142 -9.92 7.54 25.04
C ALA A 142 -10.01 6.94 26.44
N PHE A 143 -8.99 6.17 26.87
CA PHE A 143 -8.94 5.65 28.23
C PHE A 143 -8.91 6.77 29.28
N ILE A 144 -8.09 7.81 29.10
CA ILE A 144 -8.04 8.96 30.01
C ILE A 144 -9.44 9.60 30.13
N PHE A 145 -10.13 9.82 29.01
CA PHE A 145 -11.48 10.38 29.03
C PHE A 145 -12.47 9.50 29.80
N ILE A 146 -12.43 8.17 29.61
CA ILE A 146 -13.29 7.23 30.32
C ILE A 146 -12.99 7.27 31.83
N PHE A 147 -11.72 7.30 32.23
CA PHE A 147 -11.35 7.37 33.65
C PHE A 147 -11.78 8.69 34.30
N VAL A 148 -11.59 9.82 33.62
CA VAL A 148 -12.02 11.13 34.13
C VAL A 148 -13.54 11.17 34.24
N LEU A 149 -14.27 10.73 33.22
CA LEU A 149 -15.73 10.66 33.25
C LEU A 149 -16.23 9.74 34.36
N GLY A 150 -15.59 8.58 34.53
CA GLY A 150 -15.87 7.64 35.60
C GLY A 150 -15.63 8.24 36.98
N ALA A 151 -14.50 8.91 37.20
CA ALA A 151 -14.20 9.57 38.47
C ALA A 151 -15.19 10.69 38.81
N ILE A 152 -15.57 11.51 37.82
CA ILE A 152 -16.60 12.55 37.98
C ILE A 152 -17.94 11.90 38.33
N LEU A 153 -18.34 10.85 37.61
CA LEU A 153 -19.59 10.13 37.87
C LEU A 153 -19.59 9.53 39.27
N THR A 154 -18.52 8.88 39.69
CA THR A 154 -18.38 8.34 41.05
C THR A 154 -18.46 9.45 42.10
N LEU A 155 -17.82 10.60 41.89
CA LEU A 155 -17.87 11.73 42.81
C LEU A 155 -19.27 12.35 42.90
N VAL A 156 -20.03 12.38 41.80
CA VAL A 156 -21.45 12.76 41.81
C VAL A 156 -22.27 11.72 42.57
N LEU A 157 -22.10 10.42 42.29
CA LEU A 157 -22.82 9.33 42.95
C LEU A 157 -22.56 9.31 44.46
N GLU A 158 -21.32 9.52 44.89
CA GLU A 158 -20.94 9.59 46.30
C GLU A 158 -21.53 10.82 46.99
N ASN A 159 -21.69 11.93 46.26
CA ASN A 159 -22.32 13.14 46.76
C ASN A 159 -23.85 13.17 46.58
N ILE A 160 -24.50 12.15 46.00
CA ILE A 160 -25.97 12.07 45.89
C ILE A 160 -26.67 12.35 47.23
N PRO A 161 -26.24 11.79 48.38
CA PRO A 161 -26.90 12.07 49.65
C PRO A 161 -26.79 13.53 50.08
N ARG A 162 -25.73 14.25 49.68
CA ARG A 162 -25.56 15.69 49.93
C ARG A 162 -26.35 16.52 48.93
N LEU A 163 -26.40 16.10 47.66
CA LEU A 163 -27.21 16.72 46.61
C LEU A 163 -28.71 16.65 46.92
N MET A 164 -29.20 15.51 47.42
CA MET A 164 -30.59 15.34 47.87
C MET A 164 -30.93 16.30 49.01
N LYS A 165 -30.03 16.46 49.99
CA LYS A 165 -30.23 17.41 51.10
C LYS A 165 -30.30 18.87 50.63
N LEU A 166 -29.49 19.25 49.64
CA LEU A 166 -29.55 20.59 49.06
C LEU A 166 -30.85 20.83 48.28
N LEU A 167 -31.39 19.79 47.63
CA LEU A 167 -32.65 19.85 46.89
C LEU A 167 -33.86 19.96 47.83
N GLU A 168 -33.86 19.22 48.94
CA GLU A 168 -34.87 19.31 50.00
C GLU A 168 -34.83 20.63 50.78
N GLN A 169 -33.67 21.30 50.84
CA GLN A 169 -33.55 22.61 51.49
C GLN A 169 -33.99 23.77 50.58
N TYR A 170 -34.10 23.53 49.27
CA TYR A 170 -34.46 24.53 48.27
C TYR A 170 -35.96 24.49 47.88
N VAL A 171 -36.64 23.35 48.12
CA VAL A 171 -38.10 23.17 47.98
C VAL A 171 -38.78 23.46 49.31
#